data_AF-A0A9W9SLP1-F1
#
_entry.id   AF-A0A9W9SLP1-F1
#
_cell.length_a   1.000
_cell.length_b   1.000
_cell.length_c   1.000
_cell.angle_alpha   90.00
_cell.angle_beta   90.00
_cell.angle_gamma   90.00
#
_symmetry.space_group_name_H-M   'P 1'
#
loop_
_entity.id
_entity.type
_entity.pdbx_description
1 polymer ?
#
loop_
_entity_poly.entity_id
_entity_poly.type
_entity_poly.pdbx_seq_one_letter_code
_entity_poly.pdbx_strand_id
1 'polypeptide(L)'
;MAVNYLFNYPFEIAFGALFFSIVGYVLYQRFFHPLAKYPGPFLASLTDLWQVHQFMTLKQPYNLTKLHEKHGSIVRYGPDKLSITDEEAIKLIYQSGAKYMPKTEFYDAYGAAHPNIFGMRDESAHSIRRRHMSHSFSISYVKEMEQYLDVNIKILRGKISEFAANNQKFDLKKALHYYVIDTLGELAFSQTFGIQVSDDESRVPPVIEHSLLAAVTGAWPMMTKRLKRWLPLVPHKGLKALFQGRKACADLASRCVNVRLNALRNSSESKTSAPERKDILTNLINAKHPDTGKHLTQTDLETEAFGFIIAGTHTTSATTTLLFYHLLNHPDLMAKCVAEIDTNLPQLHEDESAYSVSAAESSLPYLRNCMKENFRVTPVFTMPLARRVLKPEGIIIAGNHIPYGTSIAVCNHAFHHNPEVFGANHNTFDPSRWDEPEIATKAKLLMHFGLGGRQCIGKTVAMTNIYKLMSTLLSEFEFELAEQKESDITSVKSAFSDVPELISVGISDLAKPLMVKATKRTRVNP
;
A
#
# COMPACT_ATOMS: atom_id res chain seq x y z
N MET A 1 -39.37 17.13 -48.82
CA MET A 1 -39.93 17.29 -47.46
C MET A 1 -38.97 16.81 -46.36
N ALA A 2 -38.41 15.60 -46.43
CA ALA A 2 -37.45 15.09 -45.42
C ALA A 2 -36.14 15.91 -45.30
N VAL A 3 -35.62 16.45 -46.41
CA VAL A 3 -34.39 17.28 -46.41
C VAL A 3 -34.60 18.61 -45.68
N ASN A 4 -35.76 19.25 -45.80
CA ASN A 4 -36.05 20.52 -45.08
C ASN A 4 -36.23 20.31 -43.57
N TYR A 5 -36.61 19.11 -43.12
CA TYR A 5 -36.76 18.80 -41.69
C TYR A 5 -35.41 18.70 -40.97
N LEU A 6 -34.38 18.20 -41.67
CA LEU A 6 -33.00 18.12 -41.16
C LEU A 6 -32.36 19.50 -40.93
N PHE A 7 -32.71 20.49 -41.74
CA PHE A 7 -32.21 21.86 -41.61
C PHE A 7 -32.99 22.71 -40.59
N ASN A 8 -34.26 22.40 -40.35
CA ASN A 8 -35.12 23.20 -39.46
C ASN A 8 -35.03 22.80 -37.98
N TYR A 9 -34.62 21.57 -37.67
CA TYR A 9 -34.58 21.03 -36.30
C TYR A 9 -33.26 20.30 -35.96
N PRO A 10 -32.08 20.92 -36.21
CA PRO A 10 -30.79 20.25 -36.01
C PRO A 10 -30.54 19.87 -34.54
N PHE A 11 -31.09 20.62 -33.59
CA PHE A 11 -30.94 20.37 -32.16
C PHE A 11 -31.80 19.20 -31.68
N GLU A 12 -33.05 19.09 -32.12
CA GLU A 12 -33.94 17.99 -31.79
C GLU A 12 -33.43 16.67 -32.38
N ILE A 13 -32.88 16.72 -33.59
CA ILE A 13 -32.27 15.55 -34.23
C ILE A 13 -31.00 15.13 -33.49
N ALA A 14 -30.15 16.08 -33.11
CA ALA A 14 -28.96 15.79 -32.31
C ALA A 14 -29.31 15.24 -30.91
N PHE A 15 -30.33 15.80 -30.26
CA PHE A 15 -30.82 15.33 -28.96
C PHE A 15 -31.42 13.94 -29.06
N GLY A 16 -32.26 13.68 -30.08
CA GLY A 16 -32.83 12.37 -30.35
C GLY A 16 -31.74 11.33 -30.62
N ALA A 17 -30.76 11.64 -31.48
CA ALA A 17 -29.63 10.75 -31.75
C ALA A 17 -28.81 10.45 -30.48
N LEU A 18 -28.55 11.46 -29.64
CA LEU A 18 -27.85 11.28 -28.37
C LEU A 18 -28.67 10.40 -27.41
N PHE A 19 -29.97 10.64 -27.28
CA PHE A 19 -30.87 9.85 -26.44
C PHE A 19 -30.89 8.38 -26.87
N PHE A 20 -31.13 8.09 -28.15
CA PHE A 20 -31.13 6.72 -28.67
C PHE A 20 -29.75 6.04 -28.54
N SER A 21 -28.65 6.80 -28.69
CA SER A 21 -27.30 6.29 -28.48
C SER A 21 -27.05 5.92 -27.01
N ILE A 22 -27.49 6.75 -26.07
CA ILE A 22 -27.37 6.47 -24.62
C ILE A 22 -28.23 5.26 -24.26
N VAL A 23 -29.48 5.21 -24.72
CA VAL A 23 -30.38 4.07 -24.47
C VAL A 23 -29.78 2.79 -25.07
N GLY A 24 -29.33 2.82 -26.32
CA GLY A 24 -28.67 1.70 -26.98
C GLY A 24 -27.41 1.23 -26.23
N TYR A 25 -26.58 2.16 -25.76
CA TYR A 25 -25.42 1.86 -24.92
C TYR A 25 -25.80 1.18 -23.60
N VAL A 26 -26.80 1.71 -22.89
CA VAL A 26 -27.29 1.12 -21.63
C VAL A 26 -27.83 -0.28 -21.86
N LEU A 27 -28.66 -0.47 -22.88
CA LEU A 27 -29.20 -1.79 -23.24
C LEU A 27 -28.08 -2.78 -23.58
N TYR A 28 -27.10 -2.35 -24.40
CA TYR A 28 -25.93 -3.16 -24.71
C TYR A 28 -25.17 -3.55 -23.43
N GLN A 29 -24.83 -2.59 -22.58
CA GLN A 29 -24.04 -2.86 -21.38
C GLN A 29 -24.72 -3.77 -20.36
N ARG A 30 -26.05 -3.69 -20.28
CA ARG A 30 -26.86 -4.43 -19.31
C ARG A 30 -27.24 -5.82 -19.77
N PHE A 31 -27.41 -6.05 -21.07
CA PHE A 31 -27.98 -7.30 -21.58
C PHE A 31 -27.08 -8.05 -22.55
N PHE A 32 -26.26 -7.35 -23.34
CA PHE A 32 -25.52 -7.95 -24.45
C PHE A 32 -23.99 -7.94 -24.26
N HIS A 33 -23.46 -7.06 -23.41
CA HIS A 33 -22.04 -7.01 -23.12
C HIS A 33 -21.56 -8.35 -22.56
N PRO A 34 -20.35 -8.83 -22.89
CA PRO A 34 -19.86 -10.13 -22.41
C PRO A 34 -19.84 -10.28 -20.89
N LEU A 35 -19.78 -9.16 -20.16
CA LEU A 35 -19.82 -9.12 -18.70
C LEU A 35 -21.22 -8.87 -18.11
N ALA A 36 -22.28 -8.81 -18.91
CA ALA A 36 -23.65 -8.55 -18.45
C ALA A 36 -24.16 -9.61 -17.46
N LYS A 37 -23.69 -10.85 -17.58
CA LYS A 37 -24.02 -11.97 -16.69
C LYS A 37 -23.45 -11.82 -15.27
N TYR A 38 -22.41 -11.01 -15.06
CA TYR A 38 -21.79 -10.85 -13.76
C TYR A 38 -22.54 -9.80 -12.93
N PRO A 39 -22.87 -10.10 -11.67
CA PRO A 39 -23.57 -9.18 -10.78
C PRO A 39 -22.68 -7.99 -10.40
N GLY A 40 -23.31 -6.87 -10.06
CA GLY A 40 -22.61 -5.68 -9.60
C GLY A 40 -23.50 -4.44 -9.60
N PRO A 41 -23.00 -3.30 -9.11
CA PRO A 41 -23.74 -2.05 -9.09
C PRO A 41 -24.14 -1.61 -10.49
N PHE A 42 -25.35 -1.08 -10.64
CA PHE A 42 -25.87 -0.62 -11.93
C PHE A 42 -24.91 0.38 -12.61
N LEU A 43 -24.47 1.40 -11.88
CA LEU A 43 -23.56 2.41 -12.40
C LEU A 43 -22.21 1.81 -12.84
N ALA A 44 -21.72 0.79 -12.15
CA ALA A 44 -20.48 0.11 -12.50
C ALA A 44 -20.58 -0.62 -13.85
N SER A 45 -21.76 -1.11 -14.23
CA SER A 45 -21.95 -1.72 -15.55
C SER A 45 -21.93 -0.70 -16.70
N LEU A 46 -22.15 0.58 -16.42
CA LEU A 46 -22.27 1.64 -17.41
C LEU A 46 -21.03 2.53 -17.51
N THR A 47 -20.34 2.78 -16.41
CA THR A 47 -19.23 3.73 -16.37
C THR A 47 -18.26 3.45 -15.22
N ASP A 48 -17.01 3.89 -15.40
CA ASP A 48 -15.98 3.89 -14.37
C ASP A 48 -16.26 4.87 -13.22
N LEU A 49 -17.26 5.75 -13.38
CA LEU A 49 -17.65 6.71 -12.34
C LEU A 49 -18.05 6.05 -11.03
N TRP A 50 -18.57 4.81 -11.06
CA TRP A 50 -18.81 4.08 -9.83
C TRP A 50 -17.52 3.85 -9.05
N GLN A 51 -16.44 3.40 -9.70
CA GLN A 51 -15.15 3.15 -9.06
C GLN A 51 -14.51 4.46 -8.59
N VAL A 52 -14.61 5.52 -9.39
CA VAL A 52 -14.18 6.88 -9.01
C VAL A 52 -14.88 7.31 -7.72
N HIS A 53 -16.20 7.19 -7.65
CA HIS A 53 -16.98 7.49 -6.45
C HIS A 53 -16.51 6.67 -5.25
N GLN A 54 -16.25 5.36 -5.43
CA GLN A 54 -15.75 4.53 -4.33
C GLN A 54 -14.42 5.04 -3.75
N PHE A 55 -13.48 5.48 -4.59
CA PHE A 55 -12.23 6.08 -4.11
C PHE A 55 -12.46 7.44 -3.44
N MET A 56 -13.35 8.29 -3.99
CA MET A 56 -13.69 9.58 -3.39
C MET A 56 -14.34 9.44 -2.00
N THR A 57 -15.07 8.35 -1.75
CA THR A 57 -15.64 8.03 -0.42
C THR A 57 -14.63 7.39 0.54
N LEU A 58 -13.42 7.05 0.08
CA LEU A 58 -12.39 6.34 0.86
C LEU A 58 -12.79 4.94 1.35
N LYS A 59 -13.88 4.35 0.82
CA LYS A 59 -14.45 3.09 1.30
C LYS A 59 -14.46 1.97 0.25
N GLN A 60 -13.73 2.12 -0.85
CA GLN A 60 -13.68 1.13 -1.94
C GLN A 60 -13.46 -0.32 -1.47
N PRO A 61 -12.42 -0.66 -0.69
CA PRO A 61 -12.19 -2.05 -0.32
C PRO A 61 -13.35 -2.67 0.47
N TYR A 62 -13.92 -1.92 1.42
CA TYR A 62 -15.05 -2.40 2.23
C TYR A 62 -16.32 -2.59 1.39
N ASN A 63 -16.60 -1.65 0.49
CA ASN A 63 -17.76 -1.77 -0.40
C ASN A 63 -17.58 -2.91 -1.41
N LEU A 64 -16.35 -3.20 -1.83
CA LEU A 64 -16.08 -4.36 -2.68
C LEU A 64 -16.21 -5.68 -1.92
N THR A 65 -15.76 -5.74 -0.66
CA THR A 65 -16.00 -6.89 0.23
C THR A 65 -17.49 -7.15 0.41
N LYS A 66 -18.30 -6.13 0.72
CA LYS A 66 -19.77 -6.24 0.82
C LYS A 66 -20.42 -6.75 -0.48
N LEU A 67 -19.90 -6.34 -1.63
CA LEU A 67 -20.39 -6.85 -2.91
C LEU A 67 -20.07 -8.33 -3.08
N HIS A 68 -18.87 -8.77 -2.69
CA HIS A 68 -18.48 -10.18 -2.73
C HIS A 68 -19.28 -11.04 -1.73
N GLU A 69 -19.55 -10.53 -0.52
CA GLU A 69 -20.45 -11.18 0.45
C GLU A 69 -21.84 -11.41 -0.15
N LYS A 70 -22.34 -10.44 -0.93
CA LYS A 70 -23.67 -10.52 -1.54
C LYS A 70 -23.74 -11.38 -2.81
N HIS A 71 -22.68 -11.37 -3.61
CA HIS A 71 -22.72 -11.84 -5.00
C HIS A 71 -21.77 -13.00 -5.31
N GLY A 72 -20.92 -13.40 -4.36
CA GLY A 72 -19.97 -14.48 -4.50
C GLY A 72 -18.63 -14.04 -5.11
N SER A 73 -17.95 -14.98 -5.75
CA SER A 73 -16.52 -14.85 -6.06
C SER A 73 -16.17 -13.88 -7.20
N ILE A 74 -17.13 -13.52 -8.06
CA ILE A 74 -16.90 -12.64 -9.22
C ILE A 74 -17.93 -11.51 -9.26
N VAL A 75 -17.46 -10.27 -9.20
CA VAL A 75 -18.30 -9.06 -9.18
C VAL A 75 -17.86 -8.07 -10.25
N ARG A 76 -18.80 -7.54 -11.04
CA ARG A 76 -18.56 -6.45 -11.98
C ARG A 76 -18.48 -5.11 -11.24
N TYR A 77 -17.34 -4.44 -11.35
CA TYR A 77 -17.05 -3.18 -10.65
C TYR A 77 -16.62 -2.04 -11.60
N GLY A 78 -16.74 -2.28 -12.91
CA GLY A 78 -16.60 -1.31 -13.99
C GLY A 78 -17.13 -1.90 -15.30
N PRO A 79 -17.23 -1.12 -16.39
CA PRO A 79 -17.83 -1.59 -17.65
C PRO A 79 -17.14 -2.84 -18.19
N ASP A 80 -15.82 -2.88 -18.12
CA ASP A 80 -14.95 -3.96 -18.56
C ASP A 80 -14.15 -4.59 -17.40
N LYS A 81 -14.61 -4.42 -16.15
CA LYS A 81 -13.83 -4.76 -14.94
C LYS A 81 -14.53 -5.77 -14.03
N LEU A 82 -13.80 -6.82 -13.64
CA LEU A 82 -14.24 -7.82 -12.65
C LEU A 82 -13.32 -7.89 -11.44
N SER A 83 -13.90 -7.84 -10.24
CA SER A 83 -13.25 -8.14 -8.98
C SER A 83 -13.47 -9.61 -8.67
N ILE A 84 -12.43 -10.26 -8.15
CA ILE A 84 -12.39 -11.71 -7.96
C ILE A 84 -11.90 -12.03 -6.55
N THR A 85 -12.55 -12.99 -5.86
CA THR A 85 -12.12 -13.51 -4.54
C THR A 85 -11.92 -15.02 -4.51
N ASP A 86 -11.90 -15.67 -5.68
CA ASP A 86 -11.60 -17.08 -5.84
C ASP A 86 -10.11 -17.38 -5.61
N GLU A 87 -9.77 -18.45 -4.87
CA GLU A 87 -8.39 -18.79 -4.52
C GLU A 87 -7.53 -19.11 -5.76
N GLU A 88 -8.10 -19.78 -6.77
CA GLU A 88 -7.36 -20.19 -7.97
C GLU A 88 -6.93 -18.99 -8.82
N ALA A 89 -7.69 -17.90 -8.74
CA ALA A 89 -7.42 -16.67 -9.46
C ALA A 89 -6.09 -16.03 -9.03
N ILE A 90 -5.66 -16.21 -7.78
CA ILE A 90 -4.44 -15.57 -7.24
C ILE A 90 -3.21 -16.01 -8.03
N LYS A 91 -3.00 -17.33 -8.14
CA LYS A 91 -1.88 -17.91 -8.87
C LYS A 91 -1.98 -17.58 -10.34
N LEU A 92 -3.17 -17.73 -10.93
CA LEU A 92 -3.40 -17.47 -12.34
C LEU A 92 -3.03 -16.02 -12.70
N ILE A 93 -3.59 -15.04 -12.00
CA ILE A 93 -3.47 -13.61 -12.30
C ILE A 93 -2.08 -13.06 -11.99
N TYR A 94 -1.51 -13.41 -10.83
CA TYR A 94 -0.32 -12.71 -10.31
C TYR A 94 0.98 -13.49 -10.40
N GLN A 95 0.94 -14.81 -10.61
CA GLN A 95 2.14 -15.64 -10.68
C GLN A 95 2.37 -16.21 -12.07
N SER A 96 1.51 -17.13 -12.54
CA SER A 96 1.73 -17.86 -13.78
C SER A 96 1.36 -17.08 -15.04
N GLY A 97 0.50 -16.06 -14.93
CA GLY A 97 -0.07 -15.38 -16.08
C GLY A 97 0.61 -14.06 -16.49
N ALA A 98 1.74 -13.69 -15.90
CA ALA A 98 2.38 -12.38 -16.10
C ALA A 98 2.55 -11.98 -17.59
N LYS A 99 2.83 -12.94 -18.49
CA LYS A 99 2.97 -12.70 -19.93
C LYS A 99 1.67 -12.27 -20.63
N TYR A 100 0.53 -12.82 -20.22
CA TYR A 100 -0.78 -12.56 -20.85
C TYR A 100 -1.70 -11.72 -19.97
N MET A 101 -1.20 -11.27 -18.81
CA MET A 101 -1.91 -10.43 -17.86
C MET A 101 -1.02 -9.27 -17.40
N PRO A 102 -0.70 -8.31 -18.29
CA PRO A 102 0.02 -7.11 -17.90
C PRO A 102 -0.86 -6.18 -17.05
N LYS A 103 -0.20 -5.22 -16.40
CA LYS A 103 -0.88 -4.10 -15.71
C LYS A 103 -1.75 -3.30 -16.69
N THR A 104 -2.95 -2.94 -16.24
CA THR A 104 -3.89 -2.09 -16.99
C THR A 104 -3.42 -0.63 -17.02
N GLU A 105 -4.16 0.20 -17.77
CA GLU A 105 -3.99 1.66 -17.86
C GLU A 105 -4.18 2.38 -16.51
N PHE A 106 -4.86 1.75 -15.52
CA PHE A 106 -4.97 2.25 -14.14
C PHE A 106 -3.63 2.73 -13.55
N TYR A 107 -2.55 2.01 -13.86
CA TYR A 107 -1.22 2.26 -13.30
C TYR A 107 -0.55 3.51 -13.87
N ASP A 108 -1.02 4.04 -15.01
CA ASP A 108 -0.47 5.24 -15.65
C ASP A 108 -0.71 6.51 -14.78
N ALA A 109 -1.60 6.41 -13.78
CA ALA A 109 -1.82 7.47 -12.81
C ALA A 109 -0.69 7.61 -11.77
N TYR A 110 0.04 6.53 -11.49
CA TYR A 110 1.02 6.42 -10.39
C TYR A 110 2.48 6.67 -10.79
N GLY A 111 2.76 6.83 -12.09
CA GLY A 111 4.08 7.26 -12.57
C GLY A 111 4.38 8.73 -12.27
N ALA A 112 5.60 9.17 -12.57
CA ALA A 112 6.03 10.58 -12.51
C ALA A 112 6.14 11.14 -13.95
N ALA A 113 7.33 11.59 -14.36
CA ALA A 113 7.61 11.92 -15.76
C ALA A 113 7.57 10.65 -16.64
N HIS A 114 8.17 9.57 -16.14
CA HIS A 114 8.08 8.22 -16.70
C HIS A 114 7.33 7.29 -15.72
N PRO A 115 6.91 6.09 -16.16
CA PRO A 115 6.45 5.06 -15.24
C PRO A 115 7.60 4.61 -14.34
N ASN A 116 7.44 4.76 -13.02
CA ASN A 116 8.31 4.09 -12.03
C ASN A 116 8.04 2.57 -12.02
N ILE A 117 8.82 1.80 -11.27
CA ILE A 117 8.66 0.34 -11.21
C ILE A 117 7.23 -0.11 -10.83
N PHE A 118 6.51 0.66 -10.01
CA PHE A 118 5.11 0.37 -9.68
C PHE A 118 4.16 0.65 -10.84
N GLY A 119 4.33 1.76 -11.56
CA GLY A 119 3.48 2.16 -12.69
C GLY A 119 3.81 1.44 -14.00
N MET A 120 5.00 0.87 -14.13
CA MET A 120 5.50 0.33 -15.39
C MET A 120 4.70 -0.89 -15.86
N ARG A 121 4.07 -0.79 -17.03
CA ARG A 121 3.19 -1.82 -17.59
C ARG A 121 3.93 -2.85 -18.40
N ASP A 122 4.90 -2.42 -19.21
CA ASP A 122 5.75 -3.32 -19.99
C ASP A 122 6.56 -4.26 -19.08
N GLU A 123 6.52 -5.55 -19.34
CA GLU A 123 7.17 -6.57 -18.50
C GLU A 123 8.68 -6.56 -18.68
N SER A 124 9.17 -6.33 -19.90
CA SER A 124 10.59 -6.34 -20.22
C SER A 124 11.31 -5.18 -19.56
N ALA A 125 10.79 -3.96 -19.73
CA ALA A 125 11.29 -2.76 -19.09
C ALA A 125 11.22 -2.88 -17.56
N HIS A 126 10.12 -3.45 -17.03
CA HIS A 126 9.98 -3.65 -15.59
C HIS A 126 11.01 -4.62 -15.04
N SER A 127 11.24 -5.74 -15.73
CA SER A 127 12.25 -6.74 -15.34
C SER A 127 13.65 -6.12 -15.29
N ILE A 128 14.00 -5.30 -16.29
CA ILE A 128 15.26 -4.57 -16.32
C ILE A 128 15.36 -3.56 -15.16
N ARG A 129 14.34 -2.71 -14.98
CA ARG A 129 14.32 -1.72 -13.90
C ARG A 129 14.38 -2.37 -12.52
N ARG A 130 13.68 -3.49 -12.33
CA ARG A 130 13.76 -4.29 -11.11
C ARG A 130 15.18 -4.77 -10.84
N ARG A 131 15.87 -5.28 -11.86
CA ARG A 131 17.26 -5.74 -11.75
C ARG A 131 18.22 -4.63 -11.31
N HIS A 132 18.03 -3.39 -11.77
CA HIS A 132 18.81 -2.23 -11.32
C HIS A 132 18.71 -2.01 -9.81
N MET A 133 17.56 -2.35 -9.22
CA MET A 133 17.24 -2.03 -7.83
C MET A 133 17.43 -3.23 -6.88
N SER A 134 17.35 -4.47 -7.38
CA SER A 134 17.29 -5.68 -6.56
C SER A 134 18.40 -5.80 -5.51
N HIS A 135 19.62 -5.34 -5.83
CA HIS A 135 20.74 -5.40 -4.89
C HIS A 135 20.46 -4.63 -3.59
N SER A 136 19.93 -3.40 -3.70
CA SER A 136 19.62 -2.52 -2.55
C SER A 136 18.56 -3.08 -1.61
N PHE A 137 17.72 -4.01 -2.11
CA PHE A 137 16.62 -4.60 -1.37
C PHE A 137 16.89 -6.08 -0.98
N SER A 138 18.10 -6.56 -1.22
CA SER A 138 18.53 -7.89 -0.79
C SER A 138 18.68 -7.96 0.74
N ILE A 139 18.52 -9.15 1.31
CA ILE A 139 18.65 -9.37 2.77
C ILE A 139 20.04 -8.92 3.26
N SER A 140 21.11 -9.25 2.53
CA SER A 140 22.47 -8.86 2.89
C SER A 140 22.64 -7.35 2.92
N TYR A 141 22.20 -6.64 1.87
CA TYR A 141 22.39 -5.19 1.80
C TYR A 141 21.52 -4.45 2.83
N VAL A 142 20.29 -4.91 3.07
CA VAL A 142 19.41 -4.34 4.11
C VAL A 142 19.99 -4.55 5.51
N LYS A 143 20.62 -5.70 5.79
CA LYS A 143 21.32 -5.95 7.05
C LYS A 143 22.47 -4.98 7.28
N GLU A 144 23.18 -4.55 6.23
CA GLU A 144 24.25 -3.56 6.37
C GLU A 144 23.72 -2.13 6.62
N MET A 145 22.49 -1.84 6.19
CA MET A 145 21.79 -0.58 6.45
C MET A 145 21.06 -0.56 7.80
N GLU A 146 21.10 -1.66 8.55
CA GLU A 146 20.34 -1.87 9.78
C GLU A 146 20.60 -0.80 10.85
N GLN A 147 21.86 -0.35 10.95
CA GLN A 147 22.29 0.73 11.84
C GLN A 147 21.51 2.04 11.64
N TYR A 148 21.00 2.32 10.44
CA TYR A 148 20.21 3.52 10.19
C TYR A 148 18.80 3.41 10.78
N LEU A 149 18.25 2.20 10.87
CA LEU A 149 17.03 1.96 11.63
C LEU A 149 17.28 2.13 13.12
N ASP A 150 18.41 1.66 13.63
CA ASP A 150 18.78 1.74 15.05
C ASP A 150 18.83 3.17 15.55
N VAL A 151 19.47 4.06 14.78
CA VAL A 151 19.50 5.51 15.10
C VAL A 151 18.09 6.09 15.19
N ASN A 152 17.20 5.74 14.27
CA ASN A 152 15.83 6.25 14.29
C ASN A 152 14.98 5.62 15.40
N ILE A 153 15.16 4.33 15.70
CA ILE A 153 14.48 3.67 16.82
C ILE A 153 14.92 4.32 18.14
N LYS A 154 16.19 4.68 18.29
CA LYS A 154 16.68 5.41 19.47
C LYS A 154 15.95 6.75 19.68
N ILE A 155 15.73 7.52 18.61
CA ILE A 155 14.99 8.79 18.67
C ILE A 155 13.55 8.53 19.13
N LEU A 156 12.88 7.55 18.51
CA LEU A 156 11.51 7.19 18.88
C LEU A 156 11.40 6.71 20.34
N ARG A 157 12.31 5.85 20.79
CA ARG A 157 12.40 5.37 22.18
C ARG A 157 12.57 6.53 23.16
N GLY A 158 13.45 7.48 22.85
CA GLY A 158 13.65 8.69 23.66
C GLY A 158 12.35 9.48 23.81
N LYS A 159 11.66 9.71 22.69
CA LYS A 159 10.38 10.43 22.67
C LYS A 159 9.28 9.73 23.47
N ILE A 160 9.16 8.41 23.34
CA ILE A 160 8.20 7.61 24.12
C ILE A 160 8.58 7.62 25.60
N SER A 161 9.87 7.59 25.93
CA SER A 161 10.36 7.69 27.32
C SER A 161 9.99 9.04 27.95
N GLU A 162 10.07 10.14 27.21
CA GLU A 162 9.62 11.45 27.67
C GLU A 162 8.11 11.49 27.94
N PHE A 163 7.29 10.91 27.05
CA PHE A 163 5.86 10.78 27.30
C PHE A 163 5.57 9.92 28.54
N ALA A 164 6.28 8.80 28.68
CA ALA A 164 6.12 7.89 29.81
C ALA A 164 6.50 8.53 31.15
N ALA A 165 7.65 9.23 31.19
CA ALA A 165 8.12 9.93 32.40
C ALA A 165 7.14 11.01 32.87
N ASN A 166 6.42 11.64 31.94
CA ASN A 166 5.43 12.68 32.22
C ASN A 166 3.99 12.14 32.32
N ASN A 167 3.77 10.82 32.22
CA ASN A 167 2.44 10.20 32.14
C ASN A 167 1.52 10.85 31.09
N GLN A 168 2.13 11.28 29.97
CA GLN A 168 1.46 12.01 28.91
C GLN A 168 0.82 11.05 27.90
N LYS A 169 -0.42 11.35 27.51
CA LYS A 169 -1.10 10.69 26.39
C LYS A 169 -0.52 11.21 25.06
N PHE A 170 -0.29 10.33 24.10
CA PHE A 170 0.20 10.72 22.78
C PHE A 170 -0.41 9.85 21.67
N ASP A 171 -0.35 10.36 20.44
CA ASP A 171 -0.79 9.61 19.26
C ASP A 171 0.34 8.70 18.76
N LEU A 172 0.22 7.39 19.02
CA LEU A 172 1.19 6.40 18.59
C LEU A 172 1.24 6.31 17.06
N LYS A 173 0.10 6.47 16.38
CA LYS A 173 0.05 6.46 14.91
C LYS A 173 0.97 7.53 14.33
N LYS A 174 0.90 8.76 14.87
CA LYS A 174 1.74 9.88 14.47
C LYS A 174 3.23 9.63 14.76
N ALA A 175 3.56 9.14 15.95
CA ALA A 175 4.94 8.82 16.32
C ALA A 175 5.56 7.75 15.38
N LEU A 176 4.81 6.69 15.07
CA LEU A 176 5.22 5.65 14.13
C LEU A 176 5.36 6.17 12.70
N HIS A 177 4.46 7.07 12.27
CA HIS A 177 4.54 7.71 10.96
C HIS A 177 5.83 8.52 10.79
N TYR A 178 6.18 9.32 11.80
CA TYR A 178 7.40 10.13 11.79
C TYR A 178 8.67 9.27 11.76
N TYR A 179 8.70 8.20 12.56
CA TYR A 179 9.78 7.22 12.54
C TYR A 179 10.02 6.62 11.15
N VAL A 180 8.95 6.18 10.49
CA VAL A 180 9.06 5.54 9.16
C VAL A 180 9.53 6.55 8.11
N ILE A 181 9.09 7.80 8.19
CA ILE A 181 9.50 8.86 7.26
C ILE A 181 11.01 9.15 7.35
N ASP A 182 11.53 9.36 8.55
CA ASP A 182 12.95 9.64 8.71
C ASP A 182 13.80 8.42 8.37
N THR A 183 13.33 7.21 8.71
CA THR A 183 13.99 5.95 8.32
C THR A 183 14.03 5.80 6.80
N LEU A 184 12.96 6.14 6.09
CA LEU A 184 12.96 6.18 4.62
C LEU A 184 14.01 7.16 4.09
N GLY A 185 14.10 8.36 4.69
CA GLY A 185 15.12 9.34 4.35
C GLY A 185 16.54 8.75 4.43
N GLU A 186 16.86 8.13 5.57
CA GLU A 186 18.20 7.59 5.82
C GLU A 186 18.54 6.41 4.92
N LEU A 187 17.58 5.49 4.68
CA LEU A 187 17.77 4.29 3.86
C LEU A 187 17.77 4.58 2.35
N ALA A 188 16.90 5.48 1.90
CA ALA A 188 16.71 5.74 0.48
C ALA A 188 17.57 6.90 -0.04
N PHE A 189 17.84 7.90 0.79
CA PHE A 189 18.40 9.18 0.34
C PHE A 189 19.64 9.64 1.11
N SER A 190 20.15 8.84 2.06
CA SER A 190 21.29 9.20 2.91
C SER A 190 21.09 10.50 3.70
N GLN A 191 19.83 10.85 4.05
CA GLN A 191 19.50 12.05 4.82
C GLN A 191 18.25 11.85 5.69
N THR A 192 18.23 12.41 6.89
CA THR A 192 16.99 12.51 7.67
C THR A 192 16.10 13.67 7.20
N PHE A 193 14.79 13.55 7.31
CA PHE A 193 13.86 14.68 7.17
C PHE A 193 13.65 15.41 8.51
N GLY A 194 14.14 14.83 9.61
CA GLY A 194 14.11 15.34 10.98
C GLY A 194 12.70 15.57 11.52
N ILE A 195 11.70 14.84 11.04
CA ILE A 195 10.31 15.04 11.48
C ILE A 195 10.06 14.46 12.88
N GLN A 196 10.77 13.40 13.28
CA GLN A 196 10.64 12.84 14.63
C GLN A 196 10.98 13.84 15.74
N VAL A 197 11.98 14.68 15.50
CA VAL A 197 12.49 15.66 16.47
C VAL A 197 11.69 16.95 16.42
N SER A 198 11.34 17.42 15.21
CA SER A 198 10.71 18.73 15.02
C SER A 198 9.18 18.72 15.19
N ASP A 199 8.55 17.56 15.03
CA ASP A 199 7.09 17.41 14.92
C ASP A 199 6.42 18.20 13.78
N ASP A 200 7.21 18.77 12.86
CA ASP A 200 6.74 19.64 11.79
C ASP A 200 6.42 18.85 10.52
N GLU A 201 5.13 18.59 10.31
CA GLU A 201 4.58 17.89 9.13
C GLU A 201 4.88 18.62 7.81
N SER A 202 5.16 19.92 7.84
CA SER A 202 5.45 20.68 6.61
C SER A 202 6.79 20.30 5.97
N ARG A 203 7.67 19.60 6.71
CA ARG A 203 8.96 19.11 6.22
C ARG A 203 8.82 17.98 5.20
N VAL A 204 7.68 17.32 5.17
CA VAL A 204 7.41 16.17 4.29
C VAL A 204 6.16 16.39 3.46
N PRO A 205 6.14 15.88 2.21
CA PRO A 205 5.02 16.12 1.33
C PRO A 205 3.80 15.28 1.75
N PRO A 206 2.58 15.77 1.49
CA PRO A 206 1.35 15.07 1.85
C PRO A 206 1.07 13.96 0.83
N VAL A 207 1.51 12.73 1.15
CA VAL A 207 1.50 11.55 0.26
C VAL A 207 0.08 10.99 0.02
N ILE A 208 -0.84 11.18 0.96
CA ILE A 208 -2.22 10.67 0.87
C ILE A 208 -2.96 11.36 -0.29
N GLU A 209 -2.77 12.66 -0.45
CA GLU A 209 -3.33 13.51 -1.49
C GLU A 209 -2.88 13.05 -2.88
N HIS A 210 -1.59 12.75 -3.02
CA HIS A 210 -1.08 12.14 -4.24
C HIS A 210 -1.76 10.78 -4.51
N SER A 211 -1.85 9.93 -3.49
CA SER A 211 -2.38 8.57 -3.62
C SER A 211 -3.86 8.58 -4.00
N LEU A 212 -4.65 9.47 -3.40
CA LEU A 212 -6.05 9.67 -3.76
C LEU A 212 -6.19 10.20 -5.20
N LEU A 213 -5.38 11.19 -5.59
CA LEU A 213 -5.37 11.70 -6.96
C LEU A 213 -5.06 10.60 -7.97
N ALA A 214 -4.05 9.77 -7.69
CA ALA A 214 -3.66 8.66 -8.54
C ALA A 214 -4.76 7.59 -8.63
N ALA A 215 -5.36 7.23 -7.49
CA ALA A 215 -6.45 6.26 -7.44
C ALA A 215 -7.69 6.73 -8.21
N VAL A 216 -8.12 7.98 -7.99
CA VAL A 216 -9.29 8.60 -8.64
C VAL A 216 -9.09 8.75 -10.14
N THR A 217 -7.94 9.30 -10.56
CA THR A 217 -7.67 9.46 -12.00
C THR A 217 -7.42 8.12 -12.67
N GLY A 218 -6.71 7.20 -12.03
CA GLY A 218 -6.45 5.85 -12.52
C GLY A 218 -7.72 5.00 -12.65
N ALA A 219 -8.71 5.20 -11.77
CA ALA A 219 -9.99 4.50 -11.84
C ALA A 219 -10.76 4.75 -13.14
N TRP A 220 -10.48 5.86 -13.83
CA TRP A 220 -11.08 6.19 -15.13
C TRP A 220 -10.03 6.43 -16.22
N PRO A 221 -9.37 5.36 -16.71
CA PRO A 221 -8.18 5.48 -17.55
C PRO A 221 -8.37 6.30 -18.83
N MET A 222 -9.54 6.16 -19.46
CA MET A 222 -9.89 6.88 -20.69
C MET A 222 -9.90 8.40 -20.46
N MET A 223 -10.23 8.86 -19.25
CA MET A 223 -10.27 10.27 -18.89
C MET A 223 -9.01 10.76 -18.18
N THR A 224 -8.11 9.89 -17.71
CA THR A 224 -6.90 10.26 -16.95
C THR A 224 -6.14 11.44 -17.54
N LYS A 225 -5.80 11.40 -18.84
CA LYS A 225 -5.05 12.48 -19.51
C LYS A 225 -5.83 13.78 -19.56
N ARG A 226 -7.15 13.71 -19.82
CA ARG A 226 -8.03 14.90 -19.85
C ARG A 226 -8.17 15.48 -18.45
N LEU A 227 -8.45 14.65 -17.44
CA LEU A 227 -8.58 15.06 -16.05
C LEU A 227 -7.30 15.72 -15.54
N LYS A 228 -6.12 15.13 -15.77
CA LYS A 228 -4.84 15.74 -15.38
C LYS A 228 -4.58 17.10 -16.04
N ARG A 229 -5.11 17.35 -17.24
CA ARG A 229 -4.96 18.63 -17.96
C ARG A 229 -5.91 19.71 -17.43
N TRP A 230 -7.17 19.35 -17.17
CA TRP A 230 -8.23 20.34 -16.89
C TRP A 230 -8.54 20.51 -15.39
N LEU A 231 -8.44 19.46 -14.59
CA LEU A 231 -8.72 19.54 -13.14
C LEU A 231 -7.86 20.57 -12.39
N PRO A 232 -6.55 20.76 -12.69
CA PRO A 232 -5.76 21.79 -12.02
C PRO A 232 -6.27 23.23 -12.23
N LEU A 233 -7.05 23.46 -13.30
CA LEU A 233 -7.60 24.78 -13.64
C LEU A 233 -8.90 25.08 -12.87
N VAL A 234 -9.54 24.06 -12.30
CA VAL A 234 -10.78 24.21 -11.54
C VAL A 234 -10.48 24.90 -10.21
N PRO A 235 -11.17 26.02 -9.86
CA PRO A 235 -10.89 26.79 -8.64
C PRO A 235 -11.47 26.13 -7.37
N HIS A 236 -11.11 24.87 -7.10
CA HIS A 236 -11.56 24.10 -5.94
C HIS A 236 -10.40 23.78 -4.99
N LYS A 237 -10.52 24.15 -3.71
CA LYS A 237 -9.43 24.02 -2.71
C LYS A 237 -8.91 22.59 -2.57
N GLY A 238 -9.80 21.62 -2.37
CA GLY A 238 -9.40 20.22 -2.20
C GLY A 238 -8.71 19.66 -3.46
N LEU A 239 -9.13 20.08 -4.64
CA LEU A 239 -8.53 19.62 -5.90
C LEU A 239 -7.13 20.21 -6.09
N LYS A 240 -6.95 21.49 -5.77
CA LYS A 240 -5.64 22.13 -5.73
C LYS A 240 -4.70 21.42 -4.75
N ALA A 241 -5.18 21.05 -3.56
CA ALA A 241 -4.40 20.31 -2.57
C ALA A 241 -3.90 18.95 -3.13
N LEU A 242 -4.74 18.21 -3.86
CA LEU A 242 -4.33 16.95 -4.52
C LEU A 242 -3.15 17.14 -5.48
N PHE A 243 -3.20 18.16 -6.35
CA PHE A 243 -2.11 18.44 -7.29
C PHE A 243 -0.88 19.04 -6.62
N GLN A 244 -1.07 19.86 -5.58
CA GLN A 244 0.03 20.41 -4.77
C GLN A 244 0.78 19.31 -4.02
N GLY A 245 0.07 18.34 -3.42
CA GLY A 245 0.69 17.20 -2.75
C GLY A 245 1.51 16.34 -3.71
N ARG A 246 0.98 16.07 -4.91
CA ARG A 246 1.74 15.40 -5.97
C ARG A 246 2.98 16.19 -6.39
N LYS A 247 2.87 17.51 -6.56
CA LYS A 247 4.00 18.37 -6.91
C LYS A 247 5.06 18.37 -5.80
N ALA A 248 4.65 18.50 -4.53
CA ALA A 248 5.55 18.49 -3.38
C ALA A 248 6.35 17.17 -3.29
N CYS A 249 5.70 16.03 -3.57
CA CYS A 249 6.38 14.73 -3.65
C CYS A 249 7.43 14.71 -4.78
N ALA A 250 7.10 15.24 -5.96
CA ALA A 250 8.05 15.31 -7.09
C ALA A 250 9.21 16.27 -6.81
N ASP A 251 8.94 17.42 -6.22
CA ASP A 251 9.96 18.40 -5.85
C ASP A 251 10.90 17.82 -4.77
N LEU A 252 10.38 17.06 -3.79
CA LEU A 252 11.22 16.37 -2.81
C LEU A 252 12.09 15.30 -3.48
N ALA A 253 11.53 14.48 -4.38
CA ALA A 253 12.28 13.48 -5.12
C ALA A 253 13.46 14.10 -5.88
N SER A 254 13.21 15.18 -6.63
CA SER A 254 14.27 15.90 -7.36
C SER A 254 15.32 16.49 -6.42
N ARG A 255 14.92 17.10 -5.30
CA ARG A 255 15.88 17.58 -4.30
C ARG A 255 16.77 16.46 -3.76
N CYS A 256 16.20 15.32 -3.36
CA CYS A 256 16.95 14.19 -2.83
C CYS A 256 17.96 13.66 -3.87
N VAL A 257 17.55 13.53 -5.13
CA VAL A 257 18.42 13.07 -6.21
C VAL A 257 19.57 14.05 -6.46
N ASN A 258 19.28 15.35 -6.53
CA ASN A 258 20.29 16.39 -6.72
C ASN A 258 21.31 16.42 -5.58
N VAL A 259 20.84 16.37 -4.32
CA VAL A 259 21.72 16.32 -3.15
C VAL A 259 22.65 15.11 -3.21
N ARG A 260 22.12 13.91 -3.51
CA ARG A 260 22.94 12.70 -3.54
C ARG A 260 23.94 12.70 -4.69
N LEU A 261 23.54 13.12 -5.89
CA LEU A 261 24.44 13.25 -7.04
C LEU A 261 25.59 14.23 -6.75
N ASN A 262 25.29 15.38 -6.13
CA ASN A 262 26.31 16.35 -5.75
C ASN A 262 27.26 15.81 -4.68
N ALA A 263 26.75 15.09 -3.69
CA ALA A 263 27.58 14.44 -2.67
C ALA A 263 28.56 13.42 -3.29
N LEU A 264 28.10 12.58 -4.22
CA LEU A 264 28.95 11.60 -4.90
C LEU A 264 30.03 12.25 -5.77
N ARG A 265 29.69 13.35 -6.46
CA ARG A 265 30.67 14.14 -7.24
C ARG A 265 31.77 14.70 -6.32
N ASN A 266 31.37 15.37 -5.24
CA ASN A 266 32.33 15.97 -4.29
C ASN A 266 33.22 14.92 -3.62
N SER A 267 32.68 13.75 -3.26
CA SER A 267 33.47 12.65 -2.69
C SER A 267 34.49 12.09 -3.69
N SER A 268 34.12 11.98 -4.97
CA SER A 268 35.05 11.52 -6.02
C SER A 268 36.23 12.47 -6.24
N GLU A 269 36.02 13.77 -6.03
CA GLU A 269 37.06 14.80 -6.14
C GLU A 269 37.95 14.87 -4.90
N SER A 270 37.40 14.58 -3.71
CA SER A 270 38.08 14.78 -2.43
C SER A 270 39.11 13.69 -2.03
N LYS A 271 39.22 12.55 -2.74
CA LYS A 271 40.12 11.41 -2.42
C LYS A 271 40.13 11.00 -0.92
N THR A 272 39.05 11.19 -0.19
CA THR A 272 38.97 10.79 1.22
C THR A 272 38.70 9.29 1.32
N SER A 273 39.45 8.60 2.19
CA SER A 273 39.41 7.14 2.38
C SER A 273 38.25 6.65 3.28
N ALA A 274 37.26 7.50 3.55
CA ALA A 274 36.13 7.12 4.37
C ALA A 274 35.21 6.12 3.62
N PRO A 275 34.70 5.07 4.29
CA PRO A 275 33.76 4.14 3.68
C PRO A 275 32.53 4.88 3.15
N GLU A 276 32.13 4.57 1.91
CA GLU A 276 30.95 5.18 1.31
C GLU A 276 29.68 4.75 2.06
N ARG A 277 28.91 5.72 2.52
CA ARG A 277 27.61 5.50 3.16
C ARG A 277 26.69 4.71 2.21
N LYS A 278 26.09 3.63 2.70
CA LYS A 278 25.18 2.77 1.94
C LYS A 278 23.77 3.37 1.91
N ASP A 279 23.16 3.42 0.73
CA ASP A 279 21.75 3.76 0.54
C ASP A 279 21.23 3.24 -0.79
N ILE A 280 19.89 3.18 -0.91
CA ILE A 280 19.21 2.63 -2.08
C ILE A 280 19.47 3.47 -3.33
N LEU A 281 19.49 4.81 -3.21
CA LEU A 281 19.62 5.71 -4.35
C LEU A 281 21.03 5.67 -4.96
N THR A 282 22.09 5.56 -4.16
CA THR A 282 23.46 5.40 -4.67
C THR A 282 23.61 4.15 -5.52
N ASN A 283 23.10 3.01 -5.05
CA ASN A 283 23.08 1.80 -5.85
C ASN A 283 22.31 2.00 -7.17
N LEU A 284 21.20 2.74 -7.14
CA LEU A 284 20.42 3.04 -8.33
C LEU A 284 21.14 4.00 -9.30
N ILE A 285 21.87 4.99 -8.80
CA ILE A 285 22.74 5.89 -9.57
C ILE A 285 23.84 5.07 -10.27
N ASN A 286 24.46 4.15 -9.53
CA ASN A 286 25.55 3.31 -10.02
C ASN A 286 25.07 2.16 -10.92
N ALA A 287 23.77 1.86 -10.92
CA ALA A 287 23.20 0.77 -11.69
C ALA A 287 23.35 1.02 -13.20
N LYS A 288 23.76 -0.04 -13.92
CA LYS A 288 23.92 -0.05 -15.37
C LYS A 288 22.91 -0.98 -16.01
N HIS A 289 22.39 -0.60 -17.17
CA HIS A 289 21.59 -1.47 -18.01
C HIS A 289 22.39 -2.74 -18.36
N PRO A 290 21.83 -3.94 -18.18
CA PRO A 290 22.56 -5.19 -18.42
C PRO A 290 23.07 -5.30 -19.85
N ASP A 291 22.24 -4.93 -20.84
CA ASP A 291 22.60 -5.09 -22.25
C ASP A 291 23.35 -3.89 -22.86
N THR A 292 23.07 -2.66 -22.43
CA THR A 292 23.63 -1.45 -23.04
C THR A 292 24.76 -0.80 -22.23
N GLY A 293 24.97 -1.23 -20.98
CA GLY A 293 25.93 -0.63 -20.06
C GLY A 293 25.60 0.81 -19.62
N LYS A 294 24.50 1.40 -20.11
CA LYS A 294 24.11 2.79 -19.81
C LYS A 294 23.57 2.92 -18.39
N HIS A 295 23.90 4.03 -17.74
CA HIS A 295 23.30 4.45 -16.48
C HIS A 295 21.87 4.97 -16.69
N LEU A 296 21.09 5.00 -15.61
CA LEU A 296 19.80 5.67 -15.58
C LEU A 296 19.98 7.19 -15.74
N THR A 297 19.03 7.83 -16.43
CA THR A 297 19.02 9.29 -16.52
C THR A 297 18.63 9.92 -15.19
N GLN A 298 18.93 11.20 -14.98
CA GLN A 298 18.44 11.90 -13.78
C GLN A 298 16.91 11.84 -13.65
N THR A 299 16.17 12.00 -14.75
CA THR A 299 14.70 11.86 -14.78
C THR A 299 14.23 10.46 -14.34
N ASP A 300 14.97 9.41 -14.71
CA ASP A 300 14.68 8.05 -14.26
C ASP A 300 14.92 7.89 -12.75
N LEU A 301 16.00 8.46 -12.23
CA LEU A 301 16.31 8.47 -10.80
C LEU A 301 15.24 9.21 -10.01
N GLU A 302 14.83 10.40 -10.46
CA GLU A 302 13.76 11.20 -9.86
C GLU A 302 12.41 10.46 -9.91
N THR A 303 12.16 9.70 -10.98
CA THR A 303 10.96 8.88 -11.13
C THR A 303 10.91 7.74 -10.10
N GLU A 304 12.01 7.04 -9.84
CA GLU A 304 12.05 6.00 -8.80
C GLU A 304 12.07 6.60 -7.39
N ALA A 305 12.81 7.70 -7.17
CA ALA A 305 12.82 8.42 -5.90
C ALA A 305 11.42 8.90 -5.50
N PHE A 306 10.64 9.39 -6.48
CA PHE A 306 9.22 9.68 -6.29
C PHE A 306 8.45 8.44 -5.84
N GLY A 307 8.68 7.29 -6.48
CA GLY A 307 8.10 6.01 -6.09
C GLY A 307 8.44 5.60 -4.65
N PHE A 308 9.69 5.79 -4.22
CA PHE A 308 10.14 5.50 -2.85
C PHE A 308 9.42 6.36 -1.81
N ILE A 309 9.28 7.67 -2.06
CA ILE A 309 8.57 8.59 -1.17
C ILE A 309 7.13 8.14 -0.96
N ILE A 310 6.42 7.79 -2.03
CA ILE A 310 5.02 7.37 -1.95
C ILE A 310 4.88 6.00 -1.26
N ALA A 311 5.68 5.01 -1.67
CA ALA A 311 5.54 3.64 -1.19
C ALA A 311 6.09 3.45 0.23
N GLY A 312 7.20 4.09 0.57
CA GLY A 312 7.95 3.86 1.80
C GLY A 312 7.42 4.61 3.03
N THR A 313 6.66 5.69 2.83
CA THR A 313 6.21 6.57 3.93
C THR A 313 5.03 6.00 4.71
N HIS A 314 3.95 5.65 3.99
CA HIS A 314 2.66 5.35 4.61
C HIS A 314 2.45 3.86 4.90
N THR A 315 3.00 2.98 4.07
CA THR A 315 2.66 1.55 4.13
C THR A 315 3.14 0.87 5.42
N THR A 316 4.40 1.07 5.78
CA THR A 316 4.99 0.49 7.00
C THR A 316 4.39 1.10 8.25
N SER A 317 4.18 2.42 8.28
CA SER A 317 3.62 3.12 9.46
C SER A 317 2.16 2.74 9.73
N ALA A 318 1.34 2.61 8.68
CA ALA A 318 -0.02 2.08 8.82
C ALA A 318 0.00 0.62 9.29
N THR A 319 0.92 -0.21 8.77
CA THR A 319 1.02 -1.63 9.15
C THR A 319 1.35 -1.78 10.64
N THR A 320 2.32 -1.03 11.15
CA THR A 320 2.73 -1.09 12.56
C THR A 320 1.67 -0.48 13.46
N THR A 321 1.03 0.62 13.05
CA THR A 321 -0.12 1.21 13.76
C THR A 321 -1.25 0.19 13.93
N LEU A 322 -1.61 -0.53 12.87
CA LEU A 322 -2.68 -1.54 12.91
C LEU A 322 -2.31 -2.77 13.74
N LEU A 323 -1.04 -3.18 13.71
CA LEU A 323 -0.56 -4.24 14.59
C LEU A 323 -0.65 -3.82 16.07
N PHE A 324 -0.21 -2.61 16.41
CA PHE A 324 -0.40 -2.06 17.76
C PHE A 324 -1.87 -1.95 18.13
N TYR A 325 -2.74 -1.47 17.22
CA TYR A 325 -4.18 -1.40 17.46
C TYR A 325 -4.74 -2.77 17.85
N HIS A 326 -4.43 -3.83 17.09
CA HIS A 326 -4.90 -5.17 17.38
C HIS A 326 -4.38 -5.69 18.72
N LEU A 327 -3.08 -5.56 18.98
CA LEU A 327 -2.51 -6.04 20.25
C LEU A 327 -3.07 -5.25 21.46
N LEU A 328 -3.25 -3.94 21.35
CA LEU A 328 -3.83 -3.09 22.40
C LEU A 328 -5.30 -3.42 22.70
N ASN A 329 -6.05 -3.87 21.68
CA ASN A 329 -7.44 -4.32 21.87
C ASN A 329 -7.55 -5.78 22.31
N HIS A 330 -6.44 -6.52 22.35
CA HIS A 330 -6.37 -7.92 22.80
C HIS A 330 -5.20 -8.09 23.79
N PRO A 331 -5.36 -7.64 25.05
CA PRO A 331 -4.27 -7.64 26.04
C PRO A 331 -3.66 -9.01 26.30
N ASP A 332 -4.43 -10.08 26.13
CA ASP A 332 -3.95 -11.46 26.24
C ASP A 332 -2.97 -11.83 25.11
N LEU A 333 -3.23 -11.38 23.88
CA LEU A 333 -2.33 -11.56 22.75
C LEU A 333 -1.10 -10.66 22.89
N MET A 334 -1.27 -9.42 23.38
CA MET A 334 -0.15 -8.53 23.71
C MET A 334 0.77 -9.18 24.76
N ALA A 335 0.21 -9.69 25.86
CA ALA A 335 0.97 -10.35 26.92
C ALA A 335 1.76 -11.56 26.40
N LYS A 336 1.19 -12.36 25.49
CA LYS A 336 1.91 -13.47 24.83
C LYS A 336 3.09 -12.98 23.98
N CYS A 337 2.90 -11.93 23.17
CA CYS A 337 4.00 -11.31 22.41
C CYS A 337 5.12 -10.83 23.31
N VAL A 338 4.76 -10.14 24.40
CA VAL A 338 5.72 -9.62 25.37
C VAL A 338 6.47 -10.76 26.07
N ALA A 339 5.78 -11.80 26.53
CA ALA A 339 6.40 -12.95 27.18
C ALA A 339 7.35 -13.71 26.24
N GLU A 340 7.00 -13.84 24.95
CA GLU A 340 7.89 -14.42 23.93
C GLU A 340 9.18 -13.59 23.78
N ILE A 341 9.05 -12.26 23.70
CA ILE A 341 10.21 -11.35 23.59
C ILE A 341 11.11 -11.46 24.83
N ASP A 342 10.52 -11.51 26.03
CA ASP A 342 11.25 -11.62 27.29
C ASP A 342 11.97 -12.96 27.46
N THR A 343 11.37 -14.04 26.97
CA THR A 343 11.95 -15.38 27.05
C THR A 343 13.07 -15.58 26.03
N ASN A 344 12.89 -15.10 24.81
CA ASN A 344 13.72 -15.51 23.68
C ASN A 344 14.78 -14.48 23.26
N LEU A 345 14.72 -13.24 23.75
CA LEU A 345 15.69 -12.19 23.44
C LEU A 345 16.34 -11.65 24.72
N PRO A 346 17.67 -11.43 24.74
CA PRO A 346 18.35 -10.86 25.89
C PRO A 346 17.85 -9.43 26.17
N GLN A 347 18.04 -8.95 27.39
CA GLN A 347 17.76 -7.53 27.67
C GLN A 347 18.74 -6.67 26.86
N LEU A 348 18.23 -5.62 26.21
CA LEU A 348 19.09 -4.68 25.49
C LEU A 348 20.04 -3.98 26.47
N HIS A 349 21.32 -3.93 26.13
CA HIS A 349 22.31 -3.15 26.87
C HIS A 349 22.10 -1.65 26.65
N GLU A 350 22.68 -0.80 27.52
CA GLU A 350 22.53 0.66 27.43
C GLU A 350 23.07 1.25 26.11
N ASP A 351 24.06 0.58 25.50
CA ASP A 351 24.65 0.94 24.21
C ASP A 351 23.85 0.43 23.00
N GLU A 352 22.91 -0.49 23.20
CA GLU A 352 22.07 -1.04 22.14
C GLU A 352 20.80 -0.21 21.92
N SER A 353 20.61 0.21 20.67
CA SER A 353 19.45 1.03 20.30
C SER A 353 18.21 0.21 19.95
N ALA A 354 18.38 -1.01 19.43
CA ALA A 354 17.30 -1.92 19.06
C ALA A 354 17.82 -3.35 18.89
N TYR A 355 16.91 -4.32 18.89
CA TYR A 355 17.25 -5.71 18.53
C TYR A 355 17.62 -5.83 17.05
N SER A 356 18.53 -6.76 16.74
CA SER A 356 18.79 -7.09 15.34
C SER A 356 17.57 -7.79 14.70
N VAL A 357 17.34 -7.54 13.41
CA VAL A 357 16.29 -8.20 12.64
C VAL A 357 16.51 -9.71 12.59
N SER A 358 17.76 -10.17 12.54
CA SER A 358 18.09 -11.59 12.52
C SER A 358 17.61 -12.29 13.80
N ALA A 359 17.88 -11.69 14.97
CA ALA A 359 17.44 -12.22 16.26
C ALA A 359 15.91 -12.16 16.41
N ALA A 360 15.31 -11.00 16.09
CA ALA A 360 13.85 -10.83 16.17
C ALA A 360 13.10 -11.81 15.25
N GLU A 361 13.55 -11.95 14.00
CA GLU A 361 12.90 -12.84 13.04
C GLU A 361 13.08 -14.32 13.44
N SER A 362 14.26 -14.77 13.86
CA SER A 362 14.47 -16.19 14.20
C SER A 362 13.76 -16.64 15.46
N SER A 363 13.65 -15.75 16.45
CA SER A 363 13.33 -16.13 17.82
C SER A 363 11.91 -15.75 18.26
N LEU A 364 11.13 -15.05 17.42
CA LEU A 364 9.78 -14.58 17.75
C LEU A 364 8.69 -15.14 16.81
N PRO A 365 8.44 -16.47 16.80
CA PRO A 365 7.42 -17.08 15.93
C PRO A 365 5.99 -16.58 16.20
N TYR A 366 5.61 -16.26 17.43
CA TYR A 366 4.30 -15.74 17.76
C TYR A 366 4.12 -14.29 17.29
N LEU A 367 5.13 -13.42 17.46
CA LEU A 367 5.10 -12.09 16.84
C LEU A 367 4.98 -12.19 15.31
N ARG A 368 5.67 -13.15 14.68
CA ARG A 368 5.53 -13.42 13.24
C ARG A 368 4.10 -13.83 12.87
N ASN A 369 3.43 -14.63 13.69
CA ASN A 369 2.03 -15.00 13.49
C ASN A 369 1.11 -13.77 13.65
N CYS A 370 1.35 -12.90 14.63
CA CYS A 370 0.60 -11.65 14.79
C CYS A 370 0.77 -10.72 13.58
N MET A 371 1.97 -10.61 13.05
CA MET A 371 2.24 -9.85 11.82
C MET A 371 1.51 -10.44 10.60
N LYS A 372 1.56 -11.78 10.43
CA LYS A 372 0.82 -12.48 9.36
C LYS A 372 -0.68 -12.21 9.46
N GLU A 373 -1.25 -12.28 10.66
CA GLU A 373 -2.66 -12.02 10.87
C GLU A 373 -3.03 -10.55 10.64
N ASN A 374 -2.15 -9.61 11.03
CA ASN A 374 -2.34 -8.19 10.75
C ASN A 374 -2.37 -7.92 9.23
N PHE A 375 -1.48 -8.55 8.46
CA PHE A 375 -1.49 -8.46 7.00
C PHE A 375 -2.76 -9.05 6.37
N ARG A 376 -3.38 -10.03 7.02
CA ARG A 376 -4.61 -10.67 6.58
C ARG A 376 -5.83 -9.81 6.90
N VAL A 377 -6.08 -9.53 8.18
CA VAL A 377 -7.29 -8.85 8.68
C VAL A 377 -7.30 -7.37 8.33
N THR A 378 -6.16 -6.69 8.43
CA THR A 378 -6.06 -5.25 8.16
C THR A 378 -4.99 -4.99 7.12
N PRO A 379 -5.19 -5.48 5.87
CA PRO A 379 -4.22 -5.27 4.81
C PRO A 379 -4.12 -3.76 4.54
N VAL A 380 -2.92 -3.23 4.55
CA VAL A 380 -2.67 -1.81 4.24
C VAL A 380 -2.79 -1.57 2.74
N PHE A 381 -2.25 -2.45 1.90
CA PHE A 381 -2.45 -2.32 0.47
C PHE A 381 -3.82 -2.90 0.07
N THR A 382 -4.75 -2.05 -0.39
CA THR A 382 -6.16 -2.43 -0.61
C THR A 382 -6.75 -2.04 -1.96
N MET A 383 -6.01 -1.35 -2.82
CA MET A 383 -6.44 -1.15 -4.21
C MET A 383 -6.53 -2.49 -4.96
N PRO A 384 -7.54 -2.68 -5.85
CA PRO A 384 -7.56 -3.83 -6.75
C PRO A 384 -6.34 -3.82 -7.66
N LEU A 385 -5.54 -4.91 -7.64
CA LEU A 385 -4.35 -5.04 -8.48
C LEU A 385 -4.73 -5.46 -9.91
N ALA A 386 -5.25 -4.51 -10.70
CA ALA A 386 -5.81 -4.80 -12.00
C ALA A 386 -4.80 -5.35 -13.02
N ARG A 387 -5.23 -6.36 -13.78
CA ARG A 387 -4.52 -6.96 -14.91
C ARG A 387 -5.45 -7.09 -16.10
N ARG A 388 -4.91 -6.94 -17.31
CA ARG A 388 -5.68 -7.06 -18.55
C ARG A 388 -5.55 -8.46 -19.09
N VAL A 389 -6.66 -9.16 -19.32
CA VAL A 389 -6.64 -10.47 -20.00
C VAL A 389 -6.28 -10.25 -21.48
N LEU A 390 -5.10 -10.73 -21.90
CA LEU A 390 -4.64 -10.64 -23.29
C LEU A 390 -4.55 -11.98 -24.01
N LYS A 391 -4.99 -13.07 -23.37
CA LYS A 391 -5.10 -14.38 -24.02
C LYS A 391 -6.26 -14.34 -25.02
N PRO A 392 -6.05 -14.61 -26.34
CA PRO A 392 -7.09 -14.45 -27.36
C PRO A 392 -8.37 -15.24 -27.06
N GLU A 393 -8.24 -16.46 -26.58
CA GLU A 393 -9.33 -17.33 -26.19
C GLU A 393 -9.93 -17.01 -24.82
N GLY A 394 -9.47 -15.96 -24.13
CA GLY A 394 -9.85 -15.66 -22.75
C GLY A 394 -9.20 -16.61 -21.72
N ILE A 395 -9.74 -16.61 -20.50
CA ILE A 395 -9.29 -17.48 -19.40
C ILE A 395 -10.49 -18.05 -18.65
N ILE A 396 -10.26 -19.10 -17.85
CA ILE A 396 -11.27 -19.68 -16.95
C ILE A 396 -10.90 -19.36 -15.51
N ILE A 397 -11.84 -18.85 -14.73
CA ILE A 397 -11.74 -18.64 -13.28
C ILE A 397 -13.03 -19.10 -12.64
N ALA A 398 -12.99 -19.94 -11.60
CA ALA A 398 -14.18 -20.46 -10.93
C ALA A 398 -15.22 -21.04 -11.91
N GLY A 399 -14.76 -21.81 -12.91
CA GLY A 399 -15.61 -22.36 -13.98
C GLY A 399 -16.18 -21.34 -14.98
N ASN A 400 -15.88 -20.05 -14.83
CA ASN A 400 -16.40 -18.98 -15.68
C ASN A 400 -15.39 -18.56 -16.75
N HIS A 401 -15.84 -18.50 -18.00
CA HIS A 401 -15.07 -17.90 -19.09
C HIS A 401 -15.03 -16.38 -18.98
N ILE A 402 -13.82 -15.84 -18.88
CA ILE A 402 -13.50 -14.41 -18.85
C ILE A 402 -12.89 -14.03 -20.21
N PRO A 403 -13.53 -13.14 -20.98
CA PRO A 403 -13.10 -12.85 -22.35
C PRO A 403 -11.83 -11.99 -22.40
N TYR A 404 -11.16 -12.04 -23.55
CA TYR A 404 -10.07 -11.12 -23.93
C TYR A 404 -10.48 -9.67 -23.69
N GLY A 405 -9.53 -8.85 -23.26
CA GLY A 405 -9.73 -7.44 -23.02
C GLY A 405 -10.38 -7.14 -21.66
N THR A 406 -10.82 -8.13 -20.88
CA THR A 406 -11.36 -7.87 -19.53
C THR A 406 -10.26 -7.42 -18.57
N SER A 407 -10.52 -6.39 -17.77
CA SER A 407 -9.70 -6.02 -16.62
C SER A 407 -10.14 -6.84 -15.41
N ILE A 408 -9.25 -7.66 -14.86
CA ILE A 408 -9.52 -8.46 -13.67
C ILE A 408 -8.61 -8.04 -12.53
N ALA A 409 -9.12 -8.08 -11.31
CA ALA A 409 -8.35 -7.73 -10.13
C ALA A 409 -8.81 -8.53 -8.92
N VAL A 410 -7.91 -8.71 -7.97
CA VAL A 410 -8.24 -9.11 -6.62
C VAL A 410 -7.98 -7.91 -5.70
N CYS A 411 -8.93 -7.63 -4.82
CA CYS A 411 -8.74 -6.70 -3.71
C CYS A 411 -8.36 -7.51 -2.47
N ASN A 412 -7.22 -7.17 -1.86
CA ASN A 412 -6.71 -7.87 -0.67
C ASN A 412 -7.75 -7.92 0.44
N HIS A 413 -8.43 -6.81 0.73
CA HIS A 413 -9.45 -6.75 1.78
C HIS A 413 -10.65 -7.66 1.47
N ALA A 414 -11.09 -7.75 0.22
CA ALA A 414 -12.19 -8.65 -0.16
C ALA A 414 -11.77 -10.13 -0.10
N PHE A 415 -10.56 -10.44 -0.56
CA PHE A 415 -10.05 -11.81 -0.55
C PHE A 415 -9.71 -12.32 0.85
N HIS A 416 -9.04 -11.51 1.67
CA HIS A 416 -8.64 -11.89 3.03
C HIS A 416 -9.80 -12.04 4.02
N HIS A 417 -10.95 -11.43 3.71
CA HIS A 417 -12.19 -11.55 4.47
C HIS A 417 -13.22 -12.46 3.77
N ASN A 418 -12.76 -13.36 2.90
CA ASN A 418 -13.63 -14.37 2.32
C ASN A 418 -13.79 -15.56 3.30
N PRO A 419 -14.99 -15.84 3.84
CA PRO A 419 -15.22 -16.96 4.77
C PRO A 419 -14.90 -18.32 4.15
N GLU A 420 -15.07 -18.48 2.83
CA GLU A 420 -14.72 -19.73 2.13
C GLU A 420 -13.20 -19.99 2.15
N VAL A 421 -12.40 -18.94 2.29
CA VAL A 421 -10.93 -19.01 2.31
C VAL A 421 -10.40 -19.10 3.73
N PHE A 422 -10.91 -18.28 4.65
CA PHE A 422 -10.34 -18.13 5.99
C PHE A 422 -11.26 -18.60 7.13
N GLY A 423 -12.35 -19.30 6.81
CA GLY A 423 -13.29 -19.87 7.79
C GLY A 423 -14.25 -18.84 8.37
N ALA A 424 -15.16 -19.31 9.23
CA ALA A 424 -16.24 -18.47 9.80
C ALA A 424 -15.73 -17.30 10.66
N ASN A 425 -14.56 -17.42 11.29
CA ASN A 425 -13.92 -16.39 12.09
C ASN A 425 -12.95 -15.51 11.26
N HIS A 426 -13.14 -15.41 9.94
CA HIS A 426 -12.27 -14.63 9.04
C HIS A 426 -12.15 -13.14 9.40
N ASN A 427 -13.09 -12.55 10.13
CA ASN A 427 -13.03 -11.15 10.54
C ASN A 427 -12.39 -10.93 11.93
N THR A 428 -12.00 -12.00 12.62
CA THR A 428 -11.35 -11.94 13.93
C THR A 428 -9.83 -11.95 13.79
N PHE A 429 -9.14 -11.09 14.56
CA PHE A 429 -7.69 -11.10 14.68
C PHE A 429 -7.25 -12.26 15.58
N ASP A 430 -6.85 -13.36 14.97
CA ASP A 430 -6.39 -14.56 15.66
C ASP A 430 -5.03 -15.04 15.12
N PRO A 431 -3.92 -14.74 15.81
CA PRO A 431 -2.60 -15.23 15.44
C PRO A 431 -2.46 -16.76 15.47
N SER A 432 -3.23 -17.46 16.32
CA SER A 432 -3.13 -18.93 16.48
C SER A 432 -3.68 -19.69 15.28
N ARG A 433 -4.49 -19.04 14.43
CA ARG A 433 -4.91 -19.53 13.12
C ARG A 433 -3.76 -20.04 12.27
N TRP A 434 -2.59 -19.42 12.39
CA TRP A 434 -1.41 -19.79 11.61
C TRP A 434 -0.69 -21.05 12.13
N ASP A 435 -1.12 -21.58 13.27
CA ASP A 435 -0.63 -22.85 13.83
C ASP A 435 -1.40 -24.05 13.24
N GLU A 436 -2.59 -23.81 12.66
CA GLU A 436 -3.33 -24.82 11.90
C GLU A 436 -2.63 -25.10 10.56
N PRO A 437 -2.16 -26.33 10.29
CA PRO A 437 -1.37 -26.62 9.09
C PRO A 437 -2.08 -26.27 7.78
N GLU A 438 -3.39 -26.52 7.69
CA GLU A 438 -4.20 -26.24 6.50
C GLU A 438 -4.23 -24.74 6.19
N ILE A 439 -4.46 -23.89 7.21
CA ILE A 439 -4.47 -22.43 7.04
C ILE A 439 -3.06 -21.88 6.84
N ALA A 440 -2.05 -22.45 7.50
CA ALA A 440 -0.65 -22.08 7.30
C ALA A 440 -0.24 -22.17 5.82
N THR A 441 -0.74 -23.18 5.08
CA THR A 441 -0.47 -23.29 3.64
C THR A 441 -1.08 -22.15 2.81
N LYS A 442 -2.14 -21.50 3.31
CA LYS A 442 -2.80 -20.35 2.68
C LYS A 442 -2.02 -19.04 2.85
N ALA A 443 -0.96 -19.01 3.67
CA ALA A 443 -0.09 -17.83 3.79
C ALA A 443 0.49 -17.37 2.43
N LYS A 444 0.68 -18.30 1.48
CA LYS A 444 1.11 -18.01 0.10
C LYS A 444 0.10 -17.18 -0.71
N LEU A 445 -1.15 -17.13 -0.27
CA LEU A 445 -2.24 -16.38 -0.87
C LEU A 445 -2.34 -14.95 -0.32
N LEU A 446 -1.59 -14.62 0.74
CA LEU A 446 -1.54 -13.26 1.27
C LEU A 446 -0.79 -12.34 0.31
N MET A 447 -1.49 -11.36 -0.25
CA MET A 447 -0.94 -10.46 -1.27
C MET A 447 -0.61 -9.05 -0.74
N HIS A 448 -0.33 -8.92 0.56
CA HIS A 448 0.00 -7.64 1.19
C HIS A 448 1.27 -6.99 0.59
N PHE A 449 2.20 -7.79 0.05
CA PHE A 449 3.33 -7.33 -0.77
C PHE A 449 3.14 -7.58 -2.27
N GLY A 450 1.96 -8.00 -2.72
CA GLY A 450 1.76 -8.56 -4.06
C GLY A 450 2.51 -9.91 -4.24
N LEU A 451 2.41 -10.46 -5.45
CA LEU A 451 2.95 -11.78 -5.80
C LEU A 451 3.65 -11.77 -7.17
N GLY A 452 4.44 -12.82 -7.42
CA GLY A 452 5.11 -13.08 -8.69
C GLY A 452 6.14 -12.02 -9.07
N GLY A 453 6.37 -11.85 -10.38
CA GLY A 453 7.38 -10.91 -10.90
C GLY A 453 7.14 -9.44 -10.54
N ARG A 454 5.94 -9.10 -10.05
CA ARG A 454 5.53 -7.75 -9.63
C ARG A 454 5.45 -7.57 -8.11
N GLN A 455 5.95 -8.52 -7.33
CA GLN A 455 6.00 -8.42 -5.87
C GLN A 455 6.80 -7.18 -5.43
N CYS A 456 6.35 -6.55 -4.34
CA CYS A 456 6.93 -5.38 -3.71
C CYS A 456 8.44 -5.56 -3.56
N ILE A 457 9.20 -4.62 -4.12
CA ILE A 457 10.66 -4.64 -4.01
C ILE A 457 11.13 -4.30 -2.60
N GLY A 458 10.37 -3.46 -1.88
CA GLY A 458 10.67 -3.04 -0.51
C GLY A 458 10.28 -4.03 0.57
N LYS A 459 9.85 -5.26 0.24
CA LYS A 459 9.40 -6.26 1.23
C LYS A 459 10.41 -6.48 2.34
N THR A 460 11.68 -6.69 2.00
CA THR A 460 12.75 -6.93 2.98
C THR A 460 12.90 -5.74 3.93
N VAL A 461 12.99 -4.52 3.38
CA VAL A 461 13.11 -3.28 4.17
C VAL A 461 11.92 -3.09 5.11
N ALA A 462 10.69 -3.30 4.62
CA ALA A 462 9.47 -3.18 5.43
C ALA A 462 9.44 -4.21 6.57
N MET A 463 9.76 -5.48 6.29
CA MET A 463 9.80 -6.52 7.33
C MET A 463 10.89 -6.24 8.37
N THR A 464 12.08 -5.78 7.95
CA THR A 464 13.14 -5.34 8.87
C THR A 464 12.66 -4.23 9.79
N ASN A 465 11.98 -3.20 9.24
CA ASN A 465 11.39 -2.14 10.06
C ASN A 465 10.40 -2.70 11.09
N ILE A 466 9.44 -3.52 10.65
CA ILE A 466 8.36 -4.01 11.52
C ILE A 466 8.93 -4.89 12.63
N TYR A 467 9.80 -5.86 12.31
CA TYR A 467 10.37 -6.74 13.33
C TYR A 467 11.14 -5.95 14.39
N LYS A 468 12.08 -5.10 13.96
CA LYS A 468 12.93 -4.33 14.88
C LYS A 468 12.12 -3.38 15.74
N LEU A 469 11.16 -2.67 15.14
CA LEU A 469 10.30 -1.74 15.84
C LEU A 469 9.45 -2.46 16.89
N MET A 470 8.73 -3.51 16.49
CA MET A 470 7.82 -4.23 17.39
C MET A 470 8.57 -4.92 18.53
N SER A 471 9.65 -5.64 18.23
CA SER A 471 10.42 -6.34 19.27
C SER A 471 11.04 -5.36 20.27
N THR A 472 11.56 -4.23 19.79
CA THR A 472 12.22 -3.23 20.65
C THR A 472 11.20 -2.48 21.51
N LEU A 473 10.15 -1.92 20.90
CA LEU A 473 9.18 -1.12 21.67
C LEU A 473 8.42 -1.96 22.69
N LEU A 474 8.01 -3.19 22.33
CA LEU A 474 7.30 -4.07 23.26
C LEU A 474 8.22 -4.61 24.36
N SER A 475 9.53 -4.73 24.12
CA SER A 475 10.48 -5.10 25.18
C SER A 475 10.67 -4.01 26.23
N GLU A 476 10.55 -2.74 25.84
CA GLU A 476 10.91 -1.61 26.71
C GLU A 476 9.70 -0.89 27.31
N PHE A 477 8.56 -0.89 26.62
CA PHE A 477 7.38 -0.14 27.04
C PHE A 477 6.15 -1.03 27.13
N GLU A 478 5.35 -0.77 28.16
CA GLU A 478 3.99 -1.27 28.28
C GLU A 478 3.08 -0.17 27.75
N PHE A 479 2.20 -0.54 26.83
CA PHE A 479 1.29 0.39 26.16
C PHE A 479 -0.14 0.11 26.58
N GLU A 480 -0.89 1.18 26.85
CA GLU A 480 -2.31 1.13 27.18
C GLU A 480 -3.08 2.12 26.32
N LEU A 481 -4.32 1.79 25.95
CA LEU A 481 -5.21 2.74 25.28
C LEU A 481 -5.54 3.91 26.21
N ALA A 482 -5.34 5.13 25.73
CA ALA A 482 -5.56 6.34 26.53
C ALA A 482 -7.06 6.67 26.75
N GLU A 483 -7.93 6.04 25.97
CA GLU A 483 -9.39 6.10 26.06
C GLU A 483 -9.89 4.64 26.10
N GLN A 484 -10.41 4.21 27.25
CA GLN A 484 -11.18 2.96 27.30
C GLN A 484 -12.47 3.18 26.48
N LYS A 485 -12.86 2.19 25.68
CA LYS A 485 -14.11 2.22 24.90
C LYS A 485 -15.26 2.71 25.80
N GLU A 486 -15.81 3.89 25.49
CA GLU A 486 -17.26 3.97 25.45
C GLU A 486 -17.65 2.86 24.48
N SER A 487 -18.25 1.79 25.02
CA SER A 487 -18.98 0.86 24.20
C SER A 487 -19.86 1.70 23.28
N ASP A 488 -19.59 1.68 21.97
CA ASP A 488 -20.58 2.15 21.00
C ASP A 488 -21.82 1.28 21.24
N ILE A 489 -22.72 1.78 22.09
CA ILE A 489 -24.10 1.35 22.26
C ILE A 489 -24.83 1.79 20.99
N THR A 490 -24.42 1.20 19.87
CA THR A 490 -25.21 1.07 18.65
C THR A 490 -24.77 -0.25 18.03
N SER A 491 -25.28 -1.32 18.64
CA SER A 491 -25.29 -2.66 18.08
C SER A 491 -25.96 -2.64 16.71
N VAL A 492 -25.17 -2.44 15.67
CA VAL A 492 -25.27 -3.27 14.48
C VAL A 492 -24.06 -4.17 14.57
N LYS A 493 -24.26 -5.46 14.90
CA LYS A 493 -23.25 -6.50 14.71
C LYS A 493 -22.94 -6.56 13.20
N SER A 494 -22.07 -5.65 12.76
CA SER A 494 -21.40 -5.72 11.48
C SER A 494 -20.56 -6.99 11.48
N ALA A 495 -20.43 -7.67 10.34
CA ALA A 495 -19.52 -8.80 10.20
C ALA A 495 -18.07 -8.46 10.63
N PHE A 496 -17.72 -7.17 10.74
CA PHE A 496 -16.38 -6.64 11.04
C PHE A 496 -16.22 -6.08 12.47
N SER A 497 -16.90 -6.62 13.50
CA SER A 497 -16.86 -6.05 14.86
C SER A 497 -15.45 -5.92 15.47
N ASP A 498 -14.50 -6.74 15.01
CA ASP A 498 -13.12 -6.80 15.51
C ASP A 498 -12.12 -6.02 14.62
N VAL A 499 -12.59 -5.46 13.49
CA VAL A 499 -11.77 -4.69 12.56
C VAL A 499 -12.01 -3.19 12.81
N PRO A 500 -10.95 -2.37 13.00
CA PRO A 500 -11.12 -0.94 13.21
C PRO A 500 -11.82 -0.26 12.03
N GLU A 501 -12.38 0.93 12.29
CA GLU A 501 -12.76 1.79 11.17
C GLU A 501 -11.51 2.25 10.41
N LEU A 502 -11.46 1.88 9.14
CA LEU A 502 -10.39 2.23 8.22
C LEU A 502 -10.89 3.16 7.11
N ILE A 503 -9.98 3.99 6.60
CA ILE A 503 -10.12 4.74 5.34
C ILE A 503 -9.12 4.19 4.33
N SER A 504 -9.40 4.28 3.03
CA SER A 504 -8.49 3.80 1.99
C SER A 504 -8.49 4.68 0.74
N VAL A 505 -7.29 5.12 0.36
CA VAL A 505 -7.00 5.75 -0.95
C VAL A 505 -6.39 4.74 -1.93
N GLY A 506 -6.69 3.44 -1.72
CA GLY A 506 -5.93 2.32 -2.28
C GLY A 506 -4.80 1.83 -1.35
N ILE A 507 -4.48 2.62 -0.35
CA ILE A 507 -3.70 2.29 0.82
C ILE A 507 -4.58 2.60 2.03
N SER A 508 -4.88 1.59 2.83
CA SER A 508 -5.70 1.68 4.03
C SER A 508 -4.92 2.22 5.22
N ASP A 509 -5.62 2.94 6.08
CA ASP A 509 -5.09 3.49 7.32
C ASP A 509 -6.20 3.57 8.38
N LEU A 510 -5.80 3.59 9.64
CA LEU A 510 -6.69 3.81 10.77
C LEU A 510 -7.35 5.19 10.63
N ALA A 511 -8.68 5.26 10.71
CA ALA A 511 -9.42 6.51 10.48
C ALA A 511 -9.16 7.56 11.58
N LYS A 512 -8.95 7.11 12.81
CA LYS A 512 -8.72 7.94 14.00
C LYS A 512 -7.26 7.85 14.48
N PRO A 513 -6.77 8.83 15.26
CA PRO A 513 -5.53 8.70 16.02
C PRO A 513 -5.53 7.43 16.89
N LEU A 514 -4.34 6.87 17.16
CA LEU A 514 -4.17 5.78 18.11
C LEU A 514 -3.61 6.35 19.41
N MET A 515 -4.50 6.87 20.25
CA MET A 515 -4.12 7.52 21.50
C MET A 515 -3.74 6.48 22.55
N VAL A 516 -2.51 6.58 23.06
CA VAL A 516 -1.96 5.65 24.06
C VAL A 516 -1.30 6.37 25.22
N LYS A 517 -1.12 5.64 26.31
CA LYS A 517 -0.10 5.89 27.33
C LYS A 517 0.96 4.82 27.23
N ALA A 518 2.18 5.17 27.61
CA ALA A 518 3.28 4.22 27.74
C ALA A 518 3.88 4.32 29.14
N THR A 519 4.31 3.20 29.69
CA THR A 519 5.13 3.12 30.91
C THR A 519 6.39 2.33 30.60
N LYS A 520 7.51 2.69 31.21
CA LYS A 520 8.76 1.95 31.02
C LYS A 520 8.67 0.62 31.76
N ARG A 521 8.92 -0.48 31.05
CA ARG A 521 8.92 -1.83 31.62
C ARG A 521 10.19 -2.05 32.42
N THR A 522 10.04 -2.71 33.55
CA THR A 522 11.17 -3.33 34.26
C THR A 522 11.13 -4.81 33.92
N ARG A 523 12.09 -5.31 33.13
CA ARG A 523 12.21 -6.76 32.93
C ARG A 523 12.52 -7.38 34.28
N VAL A 524 11.63 -8.27 34.73
CA VAL A 524 11.97 -9.19 35.81
C VAL A 524 12.84 -10.25 35.13
N ASN A 525 14.14 -10.24 35.41
CA ASN A 525 15.02 -11.31 34.92
C ASN A 525 14.45 -12.66 35.42
N PRO A 526 14.26 -13.65 34.54
CA PRO A 526 13.78 -14.97 34.93
C PRO A 526 14.74 -15.68 35.89
#